data_AF-A0A366MJQ8-F1
#
_entry.id   AF-A0A366MJQ8-F1
#
_cell.length_a   1.000
_cell.length_b   1.000
_cell.length_c   1.000
_cell.angle_alpha   90.00
_cell.angle_beta   90.00
_cell.angle_gamma   90.00
#
_symmetry.space_group_name_H-M   'P 1'
#
loop_
_entity.id
_entity.type
_entity.pdbx_description
1 polymer ?
#
loop_
_entity_poly.entity_id
_entity_poly.type
_entity_poly.pdbx_seq_one_letter_code
_entity_poly.pdbx_strand_id
1 'polypeptide(L)'
;MNFPLDKYPNKEIDAQLKLKFYYDETNNVRKILFKKNDTLNIKPEDLYKNFVLGGIVTNINEHININDLKYIINLDKTVKEIKLKYIAKGNFLEVLKSEKLELFLQWLYENNINIHYTSVNLLYWSIVDIIDSIEDNLVIQYNRELKDTLYLLIKSNLNKFLSFAYKFNYPNIKYSDEKYFLKEMINFINQTIILNDNKKNINPFYIIIIKDIFNKNFEELTFLKGKNLKIEDSFSHFYLTNLALFPMSYHCFDEEYYIQEEFKNYEFSYKNKKWENLEFKNSIDDELIQISDVIVGLIGKLNEFQNTYKTFDRIIKGMEFQQIKNFTLLIGLLSKSAAKNHLFQNDISADSELLKIFEIKKFLNLSNINNYNCNYKI
;
A
#
# COMPACT_ATOMS: atom_id res chain seq x y z
N MET A 1 -23.67 -7.54 -11.51
CA MET A 1 -23.55 -6.10 -11.78
C MET A 1 -22.43 -5.90 -12.80
N ASN A 2 -22.71 -5.24 -13.93
CA ASN A 2 -21.66 -4.78 -14.85
C ASN A 2 -21.00 -3.55 -14.23
N PHE A 3 -19.70 -3.61 -13.94
CA PHE A 3 -18.90 -2.46 -13.53
C PHE A 3 -18.22 -1.87 -14.76
N PRO A 4 -18.78 -0.80 -15.37
CA PRO A 4 -18.10 -0.16 -16.49
C PRO A 4 -16.90 0.62 -15.94
N LEU A 5 -15.72 0.02 -15.97
CA LEU A 5 -14.46 0.66 -15.52
C LEU A 5 -14.13 1.95 -16.29
N ASP A 6 -14.75 2.14 -17.46
CA ASP A 6 -14.40 3.20 -18.42
C ASP A 6 -15.37 4.41 -18.37
N LYS A 7 -16.38 4.41 -17.46
CA LYS A 7 -17.50 5.38 -17.49
C LYS A 7 -17.48 6.49 -16.44
N TYR A 8 -16.47 6.59 -15.59
CA TYR A 8 -16.44 7.62 -14.56
C TYR A 8 -15.58 8.81 -15.01
N PRO A 9 -16.20 9.95 -15.41
CA PRO A 9 -15.45 11.14 -15.79
C PRO A 9 -14.69 11.67 -14.57
N ASN A 10 -13.40 11.98 -14.77
CA ASN A 10 -12.53 12.57 -13.75
C ASN A 10 -13.18 13.82 -13.15
N LYS A 11 -13.71 13.72 -11.93
CA LYS A 11 -13.94 14.91 -11.10
C LYS A 11 -12.58 15.33 -10.55
N GLU A 12 -12.23 16.57 -10.89
CA GLU A 12 -11.03 17.26 -10.49
C GLU A 12 -10.80 17.16 -8.97
N ILE A 13 -9.54 17.03 -8.58
CA ILE A 13 -9.09 16.93 -7.18
C ILE A 13 -9.79 18.00 -6.31
N ASP A 14 -10.63 17.56 -5.36
CA ASP A 14 -11.35 18.46 -4.46
C ASP A 14 -11.00 18.17 -2.99
N ALA A 15 -10.00 18.90 -2.49
CA ALA A 15 -9.56 18.88 -1.10
C ALA A 15 -10.52 19.63 -0.14
N GLN A 16 -11.53 20.33 -0.66
CA GLN A 16 -12.49 21.11 0.14
C GLN A 16 -13.77 20.35 0.46
N LEU A 17 -13.90 19.11 -0.02
CA LEU A 17 -15.02 18.25 0.30
C LEU A 17 -15.19 18.10 1.82
N LYS A 18 -16.45 18.10 2.24
CA LYS A 18 -16.86 17.86 3.62
C LYS A 18 -17.40 16.44 3.73
N LEU A 19 -16.52 15.53 4.10
CA LEU A 19 -16.79 14.10 4.21
C LEU A 19 -16.49 13.61 5.62
N LYS A 20 -16.83 12.35 5.89
CA LYS A 20 -16.42 11.65 7.11
C LYS A 20 -15.59 10.44 6.73
N PHE A 21 -14.34 10.43 7.16
CA PHE A 21 -13.36 9.38 6.95
C PHE A 21 -13.26 8.50 8.19
N TYR A 22 -13.22 7.19 7.98
CA TYR A 22 -13.03 6.19 9.02
C TYR A 22 -11.75 5.42 8.73
N TYR A 23 -10.91 5.26 9.74
CA TYR A 23 -9.58 4.71 9.60
C TYR A 23 -9.38 3.49 10.49
N ASP A 24 -8.71 2.50 9.94
CA ASP A 24 -7.98 1.45 10.63
C ASP A 24 -6.65 1.23 9.87
N GLU A 25 -5.75 0.41 10.41
CA GLU A 25 -4.50 0.05 9.79
C GLU A 25 -4.26 -1.47 9.67
N THR A 26 -3.37 -1.84 8.75
CA THR A 26 -2.85 -3.21 8.75
C THR A 26 -1.96 -3.46 9.96
N ASN A 27 -2.22 -4.55 10.68
CA ASN A 27 -1.46 -5.03 11.84
C ASN A 27 0.01 -5.47 11.57
N ASN A 28 0.63 -5.07 10.46
CA ASN A 28 1.88 -5.64 9.98
C ASN A 28 3.12 -5.15 10.75
N VAL A 29 3.40 -3.84 10.70
CA VAL A 29 4.67 -3.29 11.22
C VAL A 29 4.54 -1.83 11.61
N ARG A 30 5.08 -1.46 12.78
CA ARG A 30 5.15 -0.07 13.28
C ARG A 30 6.53 0.55 13.15
N LYS A 31 7.58 -0.28 13.03
CA LYS A 31 8.99 0.10 12.91
C LYS A 31 9.73 -1.01 12.17
N ILE A 32 10.71 -0.66 11.34
CA ILE A 32 11.61 -1.61 10.68
C ILE A 32 13.01 -1.35 11.20
N LEU A 33 13.60 -2.34 11.88
CA LEU A 33 14.91 -2.20 12.49
C LEU A 33 15.70 -3.52 12.44
N PHE A 34 17.01 -3.40 12.30
CA PHE A 34 17.91 -4.52 12.49
C PHE A 34 18.06 -4.84 13.99
N LYS A 35 17.95 -6.13 14.30
CA LYS A 35 18.31 -6.73 15.58
C LYS A 35 19.78 -7.15 15.55
N LYS A 36 20.30 -7.52 16.74
CA LYS A 36 21.59 -8.20 16.85
C LYS A 36 21.57 -9.47 15.98
N ASN A 37 22.69 -9.78 15.33
CA ASN A 37 22.89 -10.92 14.42
C ASN A 37 22.31 -10.76 13.01
N ASP A 38 22.26 -9.55 12.45
CA ASP A 38 21.94 -9.36 11.02
C ASP A 38 20.52 -9.86 10.65
N THR A 39 19.57 -9.69 11.57
CA THR A 39 18.16 -10.04 11.37
C THR A 39 17.29 -8.81 11.55
N LEU A 40 16.10 -8.78 10.95
CA LEU A 40 15.12 -7.72 11.16
C LEU A 40 14.23 -8.01 12.37
N ASN A 41 13.53 -6.99 12.86
CA ASN A 41 12.48 -7.18 13.86
C ASN A 41 11.24 -7.88 13.33
N ILE A 42 11.04 -7.84 12.01
CA ILE A 42 10.04 -8.57 11.23
C ILE A 42 10.71 -9.69 10.44
N LYS A 43 9.93 -10.59 9.82
CA LYS A 43 10.51 -11.55 8.89
C LYS A 43 10.91 -10.83 7.58
N PRO A 44 12.01 -11.21 6.91
CA PRO A 44 12.39 -10.57 5.65
C PRO A 44 11.28 -10.56 4.60
N GLU A 45 10.48 -11.63 4.51
CA GLU A 45 9.34 -11.70 3.60
C GLU A 45 8.22 -10.70 3.90
N ASP A 46 8.11 -10.21 5.14
CA ASP A 46 7.13 -9.18 5.50
C ASP A 46 7.45 -7.82 4.84
N LEU A 47 8.69 -7.60 4.37
CA LEU A 47 9.03 -6.42 3.57
C LEU A 47 8.32 -6.39 2.21
N TYR A 48 7.77 -7.52 1.74
CA TYR A 48 6.92 -7.56 0.55
C TYR A 48 5.46 -7.19 0.82
N LYS A 49 5.09 -6.93 2.07
CA LYS A 49 3.76 -6.42 2.42
C LYS A 49 3.76 -4.89 2.36
N ASN A 50 2.56 -4.34 2.41
CA ASN A 50 2.37 -2.90 2.59
C ASN A 50 1.86 -2.62 4.02
N PHE A 51 2.25 -1.46 4.55
CA PHE A 51 1.50 -0.81 5.61
C PHE A 51 0.35 -0.03 4.95
N VAL A 52 -0.89 -0.35 5.31
CA VAL A 52 -2.07 0.32 4.77
C VAL A 52 -2.79 1.01 5.93
N LEU A 53 -3.06 2.30 5.77
CA LEU A 53 -3.87 3.10 6.67
C LEU A 53 -5.05 3.68 5.88
N GLY A 54 -6.28 3.42 6.31
CA GLY A 54 -7.44 3.86 5.57
C GLY A 54 -8.72 3.14 5.98
N GLY A 55 -9.66 3.04 5.05
CA GLY A 55 -10.96 2.47 5.33
C GLY A 55 -12.00 3.01 4.38
N ILE A 56 -13.09 3.51 4.95
CA ILE A 56 -14.24 4.01 4.21
C ILE A 56 -14.47 5.51 4.41
N VAL A 57 -14.98 6.16 3.37
CA VAL A 57 -15.38 7.56 3.40
C VAL A 57 -16.82 7.73 2.94
N THR A 58 -17.56 8.51 3.73
CA THR A 58 -19.01 8.72 3.61
C THR A 58 -19.30 10.21 3.54
N ASN A 59 -20.51 10.60 3.13
CA ASN A 59 -20.92 11.99 3.29
C ASN A 59 -21.25 12.24 4.78
N ILE A 60 -21.07 13.49 5.26
CA ILE A 60 -21.23 13.82 6.70
C ILE A 60 -22.62 13.49 7.24
N ASN A 61 -23.67 13.69 6.45
CA ASN A 61 -25.06 13.51 6.87
C ASN A 61 -25.63 12.14 6.51
N GLU A 62 -24.81 11.22 6.03
CA GLU A 62 -25.26 9.91 5.53
C GLU A 62 -25.32 8.92 6.69
N HIS A 63 -26.51 8.39 6.96
CA HIS A 63 -26.72 7.35 7.95
C HIS A 63 -26.59 5.97 7.28
N ILE A 64 -25.59 5.20 7.69
CA ILE A 64 -25.33 3.87 7.14
C ILE A 64 -25.87 2.82 8.11
N ASN A 65 -26.79 1.97 7.63
CA ASN A 65 -27.36 0.89 8.44
C ASN A 65 -26.52 -0.38 8.34
N ILE A 66 -25.69 -0.64 9.35
CA ILE A 66 -24.81 -1.83 9.41
C ILE A 66 -25.58 -3.11 9.75
N ASN A 67 -26.77 -3.02 10.33
CA ASN A 67 -27.57 -4.20 10.66
C ASN A 67 -27.93 -5.00 9.40
N ASP A 68 -28.17 -4.31 8.29
CA ASP A 68 -28.44 -4.96 7.00
C ASP A 68 -27.22 -5.76 6.54
N LEU A 69 -26.00 -5.21 6.71
CA LEU A 69 -24.76 -5.92 6.41
C LEU A 69 -24.63 -7.19 7.28
N LYS A 70 -24.80 -7.06 8.60
CA LYS A 70 -24.69 -8.17 9.56
C LYS A 70 -25.67 -9.31 9.21
N TYR A 71 -26.88 -8.94 8.79
CA TYR A 71 -27.90 -9.87 8.34
C TYR A 71 -27.48 -10.60 7.05
N ILE A 72 -27.08 -9.88 5.99
CA ILE A 72 -26.74 -10.51 4.71
C ILE A 72 -25.50 -11.41 4.79
N ILE A 73 -24.47 -11.02 5.55
CA ILE A 73 -23.25 -11.84 5.70
C ILE A 73 -23.45 -13.00 6.70
N ASN A 74 -24.64 -13.10 7.30
CA ASN A 74 -24.99 -14.07 8.34
C ASN A 74 -23.88 -14.15 9.41
N LEU A 75 -23.59 -13.00 10.02
CA LEU A 75 -22.57 -12.92 11.06
C LEU A 75 -23.08 -13.60 12.33
N ASP A 76 -22.21 -14.37 12.99
CA ASP A 76 -22.54 -14.98 14.27
C ASP A 76 -22.87 -13.89 15.30
N LYS A 77 -24.01 -14.04 16.01
CA LYS A 77 -24.51 -13.08 17.00
C LYS A 77 -23.54 -12.85 18.16
N THR A 78 -22.60 -13.76 18.38
CA THR A 78 -21.56 -13.64 19.42
C THR A 78 -20.38 -12.75 19.00
N VAL A 79 -20.25 -12.43 17.71
CA VAL A 79 -19.20 -11.57 17.19
C VAL A 79 -19.51 -10.13 17.56
N LYS A 80 -18.69 -9.58 18.46
CA LYS A 80 -18.78 -8.19 18.91
C LYS A 80 -18.29 -7.18 17.88
N GLU A 81 -17.40 -7.62 16.99
CA GLU A 81 -16.70 -6.74 16.06
C GLU A 81 -16.53 -7.43 14.69
N ILE A 82 -16.96 -6.74 13.63
CA ILE A 82 -16.76 -7.18 12.26
C ILE A 82 -15.27 -7.06 11.94
N LYS A 83 -14.64 -8.16 11.51
CA LYS A 83 -13.24 -8.19 11.06
C LYS A 83 -13.13 -9.03 9.81
N LEU A 84 -12.09 -8.79 9.00
CA LEU A 84 -11.88 -9.55 7.75
C LEU A 84 -11.92 -11.07 7.98
N LYS A 85 -11.32 -11.57 9.08
CA LYS A 85 -11.25 -13.01 9.40
C LYS A 85 -12.62 -13.72 9.55
N TYR A 86 -13.69 -12.96 9.80
CA TYR A 86 -15.06 -13.49 9.88
C TYR A 86 -15.78 -13.48 8.52
N ILE A 87 -15.29 -12.69 7.57
CA ILE A 87 -15.81 -12.56 6.21
C ILE A 87 -15.04 -13.50 5.26
N ALA A 88 -13.72 -13.56 5.36
CA ALA A 88 -12.86 -14.37 4.52
C ALA A 88 -11.54 -14.73 5.22
N LYS A 89 -10.93 -15.85 4.85
CA LYS A 89 -9.69 -16.35 5.46
C LYS A 89 -8.66 -16.71 4.38
N GLY A 90 -7.39 -16.72 4.77
CA GLY A 90 -6.29 -17.12 3.89
C GLY A 90 -5.58 -15.96 3.19
N ASN A 91 -4.79 -16.29 2.17
CA ASN A 91 -4.13 -15.32 1.28
C ASN A 91 -5.14 -14.63 0.35
N PHE A 92 -4.69 -13.68 -0.49
CA PHE A 92 -5.57 -12.91 -1.37
C PHE A 92 -6.44 -13.80 -2.28
N LEU A 93 -5.88 -14.85 -2.87
CA LEU A 93 -6.63 -15.74 -3.75
C LEU A 93 -7.67 -16.56 -2.97
N GLU A 94 -7.35 -16.98 -1.76
CA GLU A 94 -8.29 -17.71 -0.88
C GLU A 94 -9.44 -16.83 -0.41
N VAL A 95 -9.17 -15.58 -0.03
CA VAL A 95 -10.23 -14.67 0.42
C VAL A 95 -11.23 -14.36 -0.69
N LEU A 96 -10.75 -14.29 -1.95
CA LEU A 96 -11.59 -14.09 -3.12
C LEU A 96 -12.59 -15.23 -3.36
N LYS A 97 -12.43 -16.40 -2.74
CA LYS A 97 -13.42 -17.49 -2.84
C LYS A 97 -14.65 -17.30 -1.95
N SER A 98 -14.65 -16.32 -1.04
CA SER A 98 -15.73 -16.16 -0.06
C SER A 98 -16.99 -15.52 -0.65
N GLU A 99 -18.15 -16.16 -0.49
CA GLU A 99 -19.45 -15.55 -0.78
C GLU A 99 -19.77 -14.39 0.18
N LYS A 100 -19.34 -14.47 1.45
CA LYS A 100 -19.53 -13.36 2.41
C LYS A 100 -18.76 -12.11 1.98
N LEU A 101 -17.59 -12.28 1.37
CA LEU A 101 -16.83 -11.17 0.81
C LEU A 101 -17.60 -10.51 -0.35
N GLU A 102 -18.27 -11.30 -1.18
CA GLU A 102 -19.11 -10.77 -2.25
C GLU A 102 -20.20 -9.85 -1.69
N LEU A 103 -20.96 -10.36 -0.71
CA LEU A 103 -22.07 -9.63 -0.09
C LEU A 103 -21.57 -8.35 0.60
N PHE A 104 -20.42 -8.41 1.26
CA PHE A 104 -19.78 -7.24 1.87
C PHE A 104 -19.43 -6.16 0.82
N LEU A 105 -18.78 -6.55 -0.28
CA LEU A 105 -18.39 -5.60 -1.35
C LEU A 105 -19.62 -5.03 -2.08
N GLN A 106 -20.64 -5.85 -2.33
CA GLN A 106 -21.90 -5.39 -2.91
C GLN A 106 -22.60 -4.37 -2.01
N TRP A 107 -22.67 -4.65 -0.70
CA TRP A 107 -23.27 -3.73 0.26
C TRP A 107 -22.58 -2.38 0.29
N LEU A 108 -21.23 -2.33 0.22
CA LEU A 108 -20.49 -1.06 0.10
C LEU A 108 -20.88 -0.29 -1.16
N TYR A 109 -21.01 -1.00 -2.27
CA TYR A 109 -21.37 -0.39 -3.54
C TYR A 109 -22.79 0.20 -3.51
N GLU A 110 -23.77 -0.58 -3.03
CA GLU A 110 -25.18 -0.21 -2.94
C GLU A 110 -25.43 0.95 -1.98
N ASN A 111 -24.69 1.03 -0.87
CA ASN A 111 -24.76 2.13 0.09
C ASN A 111 -23.93 3.36 -0.32
N ASN A 112 -23.44 3.39 -1.56
CA ASN A 112 -22.61 4.47 -2.10
C ASN A 112 -21.35 4.81 -1.28
N ILE A 113 -20.84 3.85 -0.50
CA ILE A 113 -19.64 4.02 0.32
C ILE A 113 -18.42 4.03 -0.61
N ASN A 114 -17.42 4.85 -0.29
CA ASN A 114 -16.17 4.95 -1.04
C ASN A 114 -15.03 4.48 -0.13
N ILE A 115 -13.95 4.01 -0.76
CA ILE A 115 -12.75 3.51 -0.09
C ILE A 115 -11.67 4.58 -0.20
N HIS A 116 -10.97 4.83 0.91
CA HIS A 116 -9.74 5.62 0.90
C HIS A 116 -8.63 4.87 1.61
N TYR A 117 -7.39 5.09 1.21
CA TYR A 117 -6.21 4.55 1.89
C TYR A 117 -4.92 5.28 1.50
N THR A 118 -3.95 5.22 2.39
CA THR A 118 -2.52 5.34 2.09
C THR A 118 -1.89 3.95 2.21
N SER A 119 -1.19 3.51 1.17
CA SER A 119 -0.51 2.21 1.12
C SER A 119 0.98 2.41 0.90
N VAL A 120 1.80 1.86 1.79
CA VAL A 120 3.26 2.05 1.80
C VAL A 120 3.93 0.70 1.61
N ASN A 121 4.59 0.50 0.47
CA ASN A 121 5.38 -0.69 0.22
C ASN A 121 6.63 -0.66 1.11
N LEU A 122 6.72 -1.62 2.03
CA LEU A 122 7.72 -1.60 3.09
C LEU A 122 9.14 -1.70 2.55
N LEU A 123 9.39 -2.58 1.59
CA LEU A 123 10.71 -2.70 0.96
C LEU A 123 11.07 -1.43 0.19
N TYR A 124 10.15 -0.88 -0.61
CA TYR A 124 10.39 0.33 -1.38
C TYR A 124 10.74 1.50 -0.46
N TRP A 125 9.90 1.75 0.54
CA TRP A 125 10.13 2.80 1.54
C TRP A 125 11.47 2.64 2.26
N SER A 126 11.89 1.40 2.52
CA SER A 126 13.16 1.10 3.20
C SER A 126 14.42 1.48 2.41
N ILE A 127 14.33 1.74 1.10
CA ILE A 127 15.51 1.86 0.22
C ILE A 127 15.53 3.12 -0.66
N VAL A 128 14.43 3.87 -0.76
CA VAL A 128 14.35 5.04 -1.65
C VAL A 128 15.40 6.11 -1.31
N ASP A 129 15.71 6.24 -0.02
CA ASP A 129 16.72 7.17 0.51
C ASP A 129 18.13 6.93 -0.06
N ILE A 130 18.44 5.73 -0.55
CA ILE A 130 19.72 5.45 -1.21
C ILE A 130 19.87 6.28 -2.48
N ILE A 131 18.80 6.40 -3.28
CA ILE A 131 18.81 7.21 -4.50
C ILE A 131 18.62 8.69 -4.14
N ASP A 132 17.72 9.00 -3.22
CA ASP A 132 17.41 10.40 -2.86
C ASP A 132 18.58 11.11 -2.17
N SER A 133 19.50 10.36 -1.57
CA SER A 133 20.70 10.93 -0.94
C SER A 133 21.75 11.42 -1.94
N ILE A 134 21.60 11.15 -3.24
CA ILE A 134 22.60 11.46 -4.25
C ILE A 134 22.17 12.70 -5.03
N GLU A 135 22.90 13.79 -4.84
CA GLU A 135 22.71 15.03 -5.60
C GLU A 135 23.36 14.94 -6.98
N ASP A 136 22.61 14.44 -7.96
CA ASP A 136 23.04 14.36 -9.37
C ASP A 136 21.88 14.69 -10.33
N ASN A 137 22.17 15.36 -11.44
CA ASN A 137 21.17 15.72 -12.45
C ASN A 137 20.43 14.49 -13.02
N LEU A 138 21.11 13.34 -13.14
CA LEU A 138 20.48 12.09 -13.58
C LEU A 138 19.54 11.54 -12.52
N VAL A 139 19.81 11.74 -11.23
CA VAL A 139 18.89 11.40 -10.15
C VAL A 139 17.65 12.27 -10.23
N ILE A 140 17.78 13.58 -10.48
CA ILE A 140 16.63 14.48 -10.66
C ILE A 140 15.81 14.08 -11.89
N GLN A 141 16.47 13.79 -13.00
CA GLN A 141 15.82 13.48 -14.28
C GLN A 141 15.10 12.13 -14.28
N TYR A 142 15.68 11.10 -13.63
CA TYR A 142 15.21 9.71 -13.67
C TYR A 142 14.87 9.16 -12.29
N ASN A 143 14.51 10.00 -11.31
CA ASN A 143 14.39 9.62 -9.90
C ASN A 143 13.52 8.38 -9.69
N ARG A 144 12.34 8.36 -10.31
CA ARG A 144 11.36 7.29 -10.19
C ARG A 144 11.88 5.98 -10.78
N GLU A 145 12.47 6.05 -11.97
CA GLU A 145 12.99 4.88 -12.67
C GLU A 145 14.23 4.29 -12.01
N LEU A 146 15.09 5.13 -11.43
CA LEU A 146 16.25 4.68 -10.66
C LEU A 146 15.82 3.99 -9.36
N LYS A 147 14.85 4.55 -8.63
CA LYS A 147 14.27 3.92 -7.44
C LYS A 147 13.59 2.60 -7.76
N ASP A 148 12.80 2.56 -8.83
CA ASP A 148 12.14 1.33 -9.28
C ASP A 148 13.16 0.25 -9.68
N THR A 149 14.19 0.64 -10.44
CA THR A 149 15.28 -0.26 -10.84
C THR A 149 16.03 -0.81 -9.63
N LEU A 150 16.37 0.05 -8.67
CA LEU A 150 17.03 -0.36 -7.44
C LEU A 150 16.14 -1.30 -6.61
N TYR A 151 14.85 -1.00 -6.50
CA TYR A 151 13.86 -1.84 -5.85
C TYR A 151 13.79 -3.23 -6.47
N LEU A 152 13.70 -3.34 -7.80
CA LEU A 152 13.63 -4.64 -8.50
C LEU A 152 14.91 -5.47 -8.29
N LEU A 153 16.08 -4.82 -8.27
CA LEU A 153 17.36 -5.47 -7.98
C LEU A 153 17.41 -5.97 -6.53
N ILE A 154 17.12 -5.12 -5.55
CA ILE A 154 17.14 -5.49 -4.13
C ILE A 154 16.12 -6.60 -3.83
N LYS A 155 14.88 -6.43 -4.29
CA LYS A 155 13.80 -7.41 -4.15
C LYS A 155 14.20 -8.81 -4.63
N SER A 156 15.00 -8.86 -5.69
CA SER A 156 15.43 -10.14 -6.25
C SER A 156 16.48 -10.90 -5.45
N ASN A 157 17.14 -10.21 -4.53
CA ASN A 157 18.21 -10.77 -3.72
C ASN A 157 18.20 -10.15 -2.32
N LEU A 158 16.99 -10.13 -1.71
CA LEU A 158 16.72 -9.39 -0.48
C LEU A 158 17.64 -9.79 0.67
N ASN A 159 17.83 -11.08 0.90
CA ASN A 159 18.67 -11.58 2.00
C ASN A 159 20.14 -11.13 1.87
N LYS A 160 20.67 -11.08 0.63
CA LYS A 160 22.02 -10.60 0.39
C LYS A 160 22.13 -9.10 0.62
N PHE A 161 21.12 -8.33 0.19
CA PHE A 161 21.06 -6.90 0.48
C PHE A 161 20.99 -6.64 1.98
N LEU A 162 20.10 -7.29 2.72
CA LEU A 162 19.96 -7.11 4.16
C LEU A 162 21.28 -7.39 4.91
N SER A 163 21.98 -8.48 4.54
CA SER A 163 23.26 -8.81 5.17
C SER A 163 24.37 -7.80 4.87
N PHE A 164 24.35 -7.24 3.67
CA PHE A 164 25.23 -6.13 3.32
C PHE A 164 24.87 -4.86 4.10
N ALA A 165 23.58 -4.49 4.12
CA ALA A 165 23.09 -3.26 4.74
C ALA A 165 23.40 -3.23 6.25
N TYR A 166 23.23 -4.35 6.94
CA TYR A 166 23.58 -4.48 8.36
C TYR A 166 25.06 -4.19 8.64
N LYS A 167 25.98 -4.69 7.79
CA LYS A 167 27.44 -4.47 7.97
C LYS A 167 27.83 -2.99 7.94
N PHE A 168 27.07 -2.18 7.21
CA PHE A 168 27.28 -0.74 7.11
C PHE A 168 26.46 0.06 8.13
N ASN A 169 25.77 -0.59 9.06
CA ASN A 169 24.85 0.04 10.03
C ASN A 169 23.68 0.78 9.38
N TYR A 170 23.25 0.35 8.19
CA TYR A 170 22.18 0.98 7.43
C TYR A 170 20.90 1.19 8.28
N PRO A 171 20.22 2.34 8.15
CA PRO A 171 20.54 3.44 7.24
C PRO A 171 21.61 4.41 7.75
N ASN A 172 22.21 4.28 8.94
CA ASN A 172 23.23 5.22 9.41
C ASN A 172 24.63 4.91 8.87
N ILE A 173 24.89 5.29 7.62
CA ILE A 173 26.17 5.10 6.96
C ILE A 173 27.17 6.14 7.47
N LYS A 174 28.31 5.69 8.02
CA LYS A 174 29.37 6.59 8.46
C LYS A 174 29.99 7.32 7.27
N TYR A 175 30.37 8.58 7.44
CA TYR A 175 31.07 9.36 6.39
C TYR A 175 32.30 8.64 5.82
N SER A 176 33.08 7.96 6.66
CA SER A 176 34.25 7.18 6.22
C SER A 176 33.91 6.00 5.31
N ASP A 177 32.66 5.52 5.36
CA ASP A 177 32.22 4.26 4.77
C ASP A 177 31.34 4.48 3.54
N GLU A 178 30.90 5.70 3.23
CA GLU A 178 29.94 5.98 2.14
C GLU A 178 30.41 5.50 0.76
N LYS A 179 31.66 5.82 0.41
CA LYS A 179 32.25 5.38 -0.86
C LYS A 179 32.37 3.86 -0.93
N TYR A 180 32.67 3.21 0.20
CA TYR A 180 32.73 1.75 0.29
C TYR A 180 31.34 1.13 0.21
N PHE A 181 30.34 1.73 0.84
CA PHE A 181 28.94 1.33 0.77
C PHE A 181 28.44 1.32 -0.68
N LEU A 182 28.64 2.41 -1.43
CA LEU A 182 28.21 2.48 -2.83
C LEU A 182 28.99 1.55 -3.75
N LYS A 183 30.30 1.36 -3.51
CA LYS A 183 31.08 0.36 -4.24
C LYS A 183 30.56 -1.06 -4.01
N GLU A 184 30.20 -1.38 -2.77
CA GLU A 184 29.59 -2.66 -2.43
C GLU A 184 28.16 -2.79 -3.00
N MET A 185 27.40 -1.69 -3.10
CA MET A 185 26.13 -1.67 -3.85
C MET A 185 26.33 -2.02 -5.32
N ILE A 186 27.36 -1.47 -5.98
CA ILE A 186 27.70 -1.85 -7.37
C ILE A 186 28.03 -3.34 -7.46
N ASN A 187 28.81 -3.88 -6.51
CA ASN A 187 29.13 -5.31 -6.44
C ASN A 187 27.87 -6.17 -6.25
N PHE A 188 26.97 -5.76 -5.36
CA PHE A 188 25.67 -6.40 -5.16
C PHE A 188 24.84 -6.41 -6.45
N ILE A 189 24.77 -5.29 -7.16
CA ILE A 189 24.05 -5.17 -8.45
C ILE A 189 24.65 -6.13 -9.47
N ASN A 190 25.98 -6.16 -9.63
CA ASN A 190 26.66 -7.06 -10.56
C ASN A 190 26.36 -8.54 -10.26
N GLN A 191 26.48 -8.95 -8.99
CA GLN A 191 26.16 -10.32 -8.57
C GLN A 191 24.69 -10.67 -8.84
N THR A 192 23.79 -9.73 -8.55
CA THR A 192 22.35 -9.92 -8.72
C THR A 192 21.95 -10.05 -10.19
N ILE A 193 22.61 -9.34 -11.11
CA ILE A 193 22.38 -9.47 -12.55
C ILE A 193 22.80 -10.87 -13.04
N ILE A 194 24.02 -11.30 -12.68
CA ILE A 194 24.56 -12.64 -13.05
C ILE A 194 23.63 -13.76 -12.58
N LEU A 195 23.13 -13.67 -11.34
CA LEU A 195 22.21 -14.67 -10.79
C LEU A 195 20.83 -14.68 -11.47
N ASN A 196 20.50 -13.64 -12.24
CA ASN A 196 19.17 -13.40 -12.79
C ASN A 196 19.18 -13.24 -14.32
N ASP A 197 20.10 -13.90 -15.03
CA ASP A 197 20.32 -13.84 -16.50
C ASP A 197 19.06 -13.94 -17.41
N ASN A 198 17.88 -14.22 -16.86
CA ASN A 198 16.60 -14.32 -17.56
C ASN A 198 15.57 -13.20 -17.24
N LYS A 199 15.92 -12.11 -16.55
CA LYS A 199 14.94 -11.05 -16.20
C LYS A 199 14.73 -10.03 -17.30
N LYS A 200 13.71 -10.29 -18.13
CA LYS A 200 13.17 -9.37 -19.16
C LYS A 200 12.58 -8.04 -18.65
N ASN A 201 12.56 -7.80 -17.33
CA ASN A 201 11.75 -6.73 -16.72
C ASN A 201 12.56 -5.62 -16.02
N ILE A 202 13.91 -5.65 -16.06
CA ILE A 202 14.72 -4.55 -15.53
C ILE A 202 15.40 -3.87 -16.71
N ASN A 203 15.22 -2.56 -16.87
CA ASN A 203 15.81 -1.81 -17.97
C ASN A 203 17.33 -1.63 -17.75
N PRO A 204 18.20 -2.19 -18.62
CA PRO A 204 19.65 -2.07 -18.47
C PRO A 204 20.17 -0.63 -18.48
N PHE A 205 19.45 0.29 -19.12
CA PHE A 205 19.81 1.71 -19.16
C PHE A 205 19.90 2.32 -17.76
N TYR A 206 18.89 2.09 -16.92
CA TYR A 206 18.88 2.63 -15.55
C TYR A 206 19.89 1.93 -14.64
N ILE A 207 20.24 0.67 -14.90
CA ILE A 207 21.33 -0.01 -14.19
C ILE A 207 22.66 0.69 -14.45
N ILE A 208 22.93 1.09 -15.70
CA ILE A 208 24.15 1.80 -16.07
C ILE A 208 24.19 3.15 -15.35
N ILE A 209 23.08 3.90 -15.35
CA ILE A 209 22.99 5.17 -14.65
C ILE A 209 23.26 4.99 -13.15
N ILE A 210 22.62 4.01 -12.49
CA ILE A 210 22.86 3.73 -11.05
C ILE A 210 24.34 3.49 -10.77
N LYS A 211 25.02 2.69 -11.61
CA LYS A 211 26.45 2.42 -11.43
C LYS A 211 27.31 3.66 -11.68
N ASP A 212 26.94 4.51 -12.64
CA ASP A 212 27.64 5.76 -12.91
C ASP A 212 27.54 6.71 -11.71
N ILE A 213 26.32 6.98 -11.23
CA ILE A 213 26.11 7.86 -10.08
C ILE A 213 26.78 7.32 -8.81
N PHE A 214 26.78 6.00 -8.59
CA PHE A 214 27.45 5.40 -7.42
C PHE A 214 28.98 5.47 -7.49
N ASN A 215 29.58 5.69 -8.67
CA ASN A 215 31.02 5.88 -8.83
C ASN A 215 31.46 7.35 -8.73
N LYS A 216 30.52 8.29 -8.76
CA LYS A 216 30.82 9.72 -8.60
C LYS A 216 31.19 10.05 -7.16
N ASN A 217 31.86 11.18 -6.98
CA ASN A 217 32.05 11.76 -5.66
C ASN A 217 30.85 12.67 -5.38
N PHE A 218 30.30 12.57 -4.18
CA PHE A 218 29.24 13.41 -3.63
C PHE A 218 29.71 13.89 -2.26
N GLU A 219 29.08 14.92 -1.71
CA GLU A 219 29.45 15.48 -0.41
C GLU A 219 29.05 14.54 0.73
N GLU A 220 27.83 14.00 0.67
CA GLU A 220 27.26 13.16 1.74
C GLU A 220 26.08 12.33 1.23
N LEU A 221 25.83 11.16 1.85
CA LEU A 221 24.56 10.46 1.71
C LEU A 221 23.54 10.95 2.75
N THR A 222 22.95 12.12 2.52
CA THR A 222 22.22 12.93 3.53
C THR A 222 21.07 12.20 4.23
N PHE A 223 20.29 11.37 3.52
CA PHE A 223 19.18 10.63 4.13
C PHE A 223 19.61 9.33 4.81
N LEU A 224 20.89 8.95 4.68
CA LEU A 224 21.46 7.75 5.29
C LEU A 224 22.27 8.08 6.54
N LYS A 225 21.69 8.88 7.45
CA LYS A 225 22.34 9.41 8.66
C LYS A 225 21.47 9.35 9.91
N GLY A 226 22.12 9.27 11.07
CA GLY A 226 21.52 9.42 12.40
C GLY A 226 20.68 8.23 12.90
N LYS A 227 20.11 7.43 12.01
CA LYS A 227 19.21 6.31 12.34
C LYS A 227 19.93 4.97 12.44
N ASN A 228 20.75 4.78 13.48
CA ASN A 228 21.50 3.53 13.69
C ASN A 228 20.61 2.28 13.63
N LEU A 229 20.76 1.45 12.59
CA LEU A 229 20.03 0.20 12.40
C LEU A 229 18.49 0.33 12.37
N LYS A 230 17.96 1.55 12.24
CA LYS A 230 16.53 1.87 12.24
C LYS A 230 16.14 2.34 10.84
N ILE A 231 15.66 1.41 10.02
CA ILE A 231 15.21 1.70 8.66
C ILE A 231 13.99 2.62 8.70
N GLU A 232 13.00 2.26 9.53
CA GLU A 232 11.83 3.10 9.78
C GLU A 232 11.52 3.05 11.28
N ASP A 233 11.38 4.22 11.91
CA ASP A 233 11.21 4.36 13.34
C ASP A 233 9.81 4.83 13.76
N SER A 234 8.98 5.31 12.83
CA SER A 234 7.56 5.57 13.04
C SER A 234 6.75 5.71 11.74
N PHE A 235 5.61 5.00 11.62
CA PHE A 235 4.63 5.22 10.55
C PHE A 235 3.63 6.35 10.84
N SER A 236 3.78 7.07 11.95
CA SER A 236 2.85 8.14 12.38
C SER A 236 2.65 9.26 11.37
N HIS A 237 3.71 9.59 10.63
CA HIS A 237 3.65 10.64 9.61
C HIS A 237 2.62 10.32 8.51
N PHE A 238 2.32 9.05 8.24
CA PHE A 238 1.26 8.67 7.30
C PHE A 238 -0.14 8.99 7.80
N TYR A 239 -0.35 9.07 9.12
CA TYR A 239 -1.64 9.48 9.70
C TYR A 239 -1.91 10.96 9.44
N LEU A 240 -0.87 11.79 9.28
CA LEU A 240 -0.99 13.23 9.03
C LEU A 240 -1.40 13.54 7.59
N THR A 241 -1.07 12.67 6.63
CA THR A 241 -1.27 12.92 5.19
C THR A 241 -2.72 13.27 4.85
N ASN A 242 -3.68 12.43 5.24
CA ASN A 242 -5.08 12.65 4.90
C ASN A 242 -5.70 13.82 5.68
N LEU A 243 -5.19 14.13 6.87
CA LEU A 243 -5.61 15.32 7.63
C LEU A 243 -5.21 16.60 6.88
N ALA A 244 -4.01 16.61 6.30
CA ALA A 244 -3.52 17.72 5.50
C ALA A 244 -4.24 17.84 4.15
N LEU A 245 -4.60 16.71 3.52
CA LEU A 245 -5.30 16.68 2.23
C LEU A 245 -6.79 17.05 2.35
N PHE A 246 -7.45 16.74 3.46
CA PHE A 246 -8.89 16.96 3.66
C PHE A 246 -9.22 17.75 4.93
N PRO A 247 -8.67 18.98 5.10
CA PRO A 247 -8.80 19.73 6.36
C PRO A 247 -10.24 20.17 6.66
N MET A 248 -11.16 20.10 5.69
CA MET A 248 -12.60 20.40 5.87
C MET A 248 -13.42 19.18 6.31
N SER A 249 -12.86 17.99 6.20
CA SER A 249 -13.54 16.74 6.52
C SER A 249 -13.35 16.36 7.98
N TYR A 250 -14.14 15.37 8.40
CA TYR A 250 -14.06 14.75 9.71
C TYR A 250 -13.30 13.43 9.64
N HIS A 251 -12.39 13.20 10.57
CA HIS A 251 -11.52 12.03 10.61
C HIS A 251 -11.72 11.26 11.90
N CYS A 252 -12.12 9.99 11.77
CA CYS A 252 -12.37 9.08 12.87
C CYS A 252 -11.43 7.88 12.78
N PHE A 253 -10.44 7.81 13.66
CA PHE A 253 -9.48 6.69 13.71
C PHE A 253 -9.89 5.65 14.74
N ASP A 254 -9.57 4.38 14.48
CA ASP A 254 -9.51 3.37 15.56
C ASP A 254 -8.48 3.79 16.61
N GLU A 255 -8.65 3.29 17.83
CA GLU A 255 -7.74 3.54 18.94
C GLU A 255 -6.36 2.92 18.67
N GLU A 256 -5.36 3.79 18.47
CA GLU A 256 -3.96 3.41 18.42
C GLU A 256 -3.16 4.27 19.42
N TYR A 257 -2.81 3.66 20.55
CA TYR A 257 -2.18 4.34 21.68
C TYR A 257 -0.92 5.13 21.31
N TYR A 258 -0.03 4.55 20.49
CA TYR A 258 1.22 5.19 20.14
C TYR A 258 1.00 6.44 19.26
N ILE A 259 0.10 6.37 18.28
CA ILE A 259 -0.31 7.50 17.44
C ILE A 259 -1.00 8.57 18.29
N GLN A 260 -1.89 8.18 19.19
CA GLN A 260 -2.57 9.11 20.10
C GLN A 260 -1.58 9.86 21.00
N GLU A 261 -0.58 9.17 21.57
CA GLU A 261 0.48 9.82 22.35
C GLU A 261 1.34 10.73 21.48
N GLU A 262 1.68 10.32 20.25
CA GLU A 262 2.47 11.15 19.34
C GLU A 262 1.71 12.42 18.95
N PHE A 263 0.41 12.31 18.69
CA PHE A 263 -0.48 13.40 18.28
C PHE A 263 -0.62 14.49 19.35
N LYS A 264 -0.38 14.19 20.64
CA LYS A 264 -0.36 15.21 21.71
C LYS A 264 0.75 16.24 21.55
N ASN A 265 1.78 15.93 20.76
CA ASN A 265 2.89 16.85 20.48
C ASN A 265 2.58 17.84 19.34
N TYR A 266 1.39 17.76 18.74
CA TYR A 266 1.00 18.60 17.61
C TYR A 266 -0.14 19.56 17.98
N GLU A 267 -0.05 20.79 17.49
CA GLU A 267 -1.17 21.72 17.47
C GLU A 267 -1.77 21.79 16.07
N PHE A 268 -2.93 21.14 15.89
CA PHE A 268 -3.61 21.14 14.61
C PHE A 268 -4.39 22.44 14.42
N SER A 269 -4.08 23.18 13.35
CA SER A 269 -4.82 24.38 12.97
C SER A 269 -5.02 24.46 11.46
N TYR A 270 -6.12 25.08 11.05
CA TYR A 270 -6.41 25.36 9.64
C TYR A 270 -6.99 26.78 9.51
N LYS A 271 -6.39 27.60 8.63
CA LYS A 271 -6.72 29.03 8.47
C LYS A 271 -6.76 29.79 9.81
N ASN A 272 -5.73 29.60 10.64
CA ASN A 272 -5.56 30.21 11.97
C ASN A 272 -6.67 29.90 12.98
N LYS A 273 -7.44 28.82 12.75
CA LYS A 273 -8.39 28.28 13.72
C LYS A 273 -7.92 26.91 14.17
N LYS A 274 -8.11 26.61 15.46
CA LYS A 274 -7.92 25.26 15.99
C LYS A 274 -8.77 24.28 15.19
N TRP A 275 -8.16 23.18 14.79
CA TRP A 275 -8.82 22.14 14.02
C TRP A 275 -9.33 21.06 14.96
N GLU A 276 -10.64 20.79 14.93
CA GLU A 276 -11.33 19.91 15.88
C GLU A 276 -12.05 18.74 15.18
N ASN A 277 -11.82 18.55 13.88
CA ASN A 277 -12.49 17.53 13.07
C ASN A 277 -11.75 16.18 13.11
N LEU A 278 -11.19 15.82 14.26
CA LEU A 278 -10.39 14.62 14.47
C LEU A 278 -10.82 13.94 15.77
N GLU A 279 -11.12 12.64 15.69
CA GLU A 279 -11.39 11.80 16.85
C GLU A 279 -10.69 10.44 16.74
N PHE A 280 -10.43 9.84 17.91
CA PHE A 280 -10.07 8.44 18.06
C PHE A 280 -11.20 7.74 18.81
N LYS A 281 -11.61 6.56 18.37
CA LYS A 281 -12.71 5.80 18.96
C LYS A 281 -12.38 4.32 19.02
N ASN A 282 -12.91 3.67 20.05
CA ASN A 282 -12.86 2.22 20.15
C ASN A 282 -13.73 1.58 19.07
N SER A 283 -13.16 0.70 18.23
CA SER A 283 -13.89 0.01 17.17
C SER A 283 -15.10 -0.80 17.68
N ILE A 284 -15.14 -1.22 18.94
CA ILE A 284 -16.31 -1.91 19.53
C ILE A 284 -17.57 -1.03 19.48
N ASP A 285 -17.40 0.28 19.62
CA ASP A 285 -18.49 1.26 19.72
C ASP A 285 -18.76 1.99 18.39
N ASP A 286 -17.92 1.80 17.36
CA ASP A 286 -18.08 2.41 16.04
C ASP A 286 -17.97 1.37 14.91
N GLU A 287 -19.12 0.92 14.43
CA GLU A 287 -19.20 -0.13 13.42
C GLU A 287 -18.57 0.24 12.07
N LEU A 288 -18.43 1.54 11.75
CA LEU A 288 -17.82 1.99 10.50
C LEU A 288 -16.28 1.91 10.53
N ILE A 289 -15.68 1.97 11.72
CA ILE A 289 -14.28 1.58 11.94
C ILE A 289 -14.11 0.09 11.66
N GLN A 290 -15.05 -0.75 12.10
CA GLN A 290 -15.00 -2.19 11.83
C GLN A 290 -15.09 -2.51 10.32
N ILE A 291 -15.84 -1.72 9.54
CA ILE A 291 -15.84 -1.84 8.07
C ILE A 291 -14.48 -1.45 7.50
N SER A 292 -13.82 -0.47 8.11
CA SER A 292 -12.47 -0.02 7.73
C SER A 292 -11.43 -1.13 7.94
N ASP A 293 -11.46 -1.88 9.06
CA ASP A 293 -10.63 -3.09 9.31
C ASP A 293 -10.68 -4.07 8.14
N VAL A 294 -11.91 -4.39 7.71
CA VAL A 294 -12.13 -5.34 6.60
C VAL A 294 -11.49 -4.82 5.31
N ILE A 295 -11.65 -3.54 5.02
CA ILE A 295 -11.14 -2.90 3.81
C ILE A 295 -9.61 -2.83 3.82
N VAL A 296 -8.99 -2.31 4.88
CA VAL A 296 -7.52 -2.21 4.95
C VAL A 296 -6.86 -3.58 4.99
N GLY A 297 -7.47 -4.56 5.66
CA GLY A 297 -7.03 -5.95 5.62
C GLY A 297 -7.10 -6.56 4.22
N LEU A 298 -8.15 -6.26 3.45
CA LEU A 298 -8.31 -6.73 2.07
C LEU A 298 -7.32 -6.06 1.11
N ILE A 299 -7.11 -4.75 1.25
CA ILE A 299 -6.12 -3.99 0.47
C ILE A 299 -4.71 -4.49 0.79
N GLY A 300 -4.38 -4.71 2.06
CA GLY A 300 -3.08 -5.28 2.45
C GLY A 300 -2.81 -6.64 1.79
N LYS A 301 -3.82 -7.51 1.71
CA LYS A 301 -3.72 -8.79 0.98
C LYS A 301 -3.56 -8.59 -0.53
N LEU A 302 -4.29 -7.64 -1.13
CA LEU A 302 -4.13 -7.29 -2.54
C LEU A 302 -2.71 -6.81 -2.83
N ASN A 303 -2.14 -5.93 -2.01
CA ASN A 303 -0.79 -5.42 -2.19
C ASN A 303 0.27 -6.52 -2.01
N GLU A 304 0.13 -7.39 -1.00
CA GLU A 304 1.00 -8.55 -0.83
C GLU A 304 0.96 -9.47 -2.06
N PHE A 305 -0.22 -9.71 -2.63
CA PHE A 305 -0.39 -10.42 -3.89
C PHE A 305 0.25 -9.69 -5.08
N GLN A 306 0.11 -8.38 -5.19
CA GLN A 306 0.78 -7.62 -6.26
C GLN A 306 2.29 -7.75 -6.16
N ASN A 307 2.84 -7.58 -4.95
CA ASN A 307 4.26 -7.60 -4.69
C ASN A 307 4.86 -8.99 -4.91
N THR A 308 4.18 -10.07 -4.54
CA THR A 308 4.80 -11.41 -4.58
C THR A 308 4.69 -12.11 -5.94
N TYR A 309 3.71 -11.77 -6.77
CA TYR A 309 3.45 -12.47 -8.03
C TYR A 309 3.99 -11.71 -9.25
N LYS A 310 4.55 -12.47 -10.22
CA LYS A 310 5.21 -11.92 -11.42
C LYS A 310 4.35 -11.97 -12.68
N THR A 311 3.42 -12.92 -12.76
CA THR A 311 2.61 -13.17 -13.97
C THR A 311 1.15 -13.32 -13.58
N PHE A 312 0.39 -12.22 -13.66
CA PHE A 312 -1.03 -12.20 -13.33
C PHE A 312 -1.87 -12.97 -14.33
N ASP A 313 -1.44 -13.04 -15.59
CA ASP A 313 -2.19 -13.64 -16.69
C ASP A 313 -2.60 -15.09 -16.38
N ARG A 314 -1.65 -15.90 -15.91
CA ARG A 314 -1.88 -17.32 -15.60
C ARG A 314 -2.72 -17.48 -14.34
N ILE A 315 -2.49 -16.62 -13.36
CA ILE A 315 -3.21 -16.67 -12.08
C ILE A 315 -4.66 -16.30 -12.30
N ILE A 316 -4.94 -15.19 -12.99
CA ILE A 316 -6.29 -14.71 -13.27
C ILE A 316 -7.03 -15.69 -14.19
N LYS A 317 -6.38 -16.26 -15.21
CA LYS A 317 -6.99 -17.31 -16.06
C LYS A 317 -7.35 -18.58 -15.28
N GLY A 318 -6.64 -18.86 -14.19
CA GLY A 318 -6.91 -20.00 -13.31
C GLY A 318 -7.89 -19.70 -12.18
N MET A 319 -8.40 -18.47 -12.07
CA MET A 319 -9.38 -18.11 -11.03
C MET A 319 -10.74 -18.74 -11.31
N GLU A 320 -11.37 -19.22 -10.25
CA GLU A 320 -12.76 -19.66 -10.25
C GLU A 320 -13.71 -18.47 -10.42
N PHE A 321 -14.95 -18.73 -10.84
CA PHE A 321 -15.96 -17.69 -11.06
C PHE A 321 -16.15 -16.76 -9.86
N GLN A 322 -16.25 -17.33 -8.65
CA GLN A 322 -16.40 -16.56 -7.41
C GLN A 322 -15.22 -15.60 -7.18
N GLN A 323 -13.99 -16.05 -7.48
CA GLN A 323 -12.80 -15.23 -7.34
C GLN A 323 -12.80 -14.07 -8.33
N ILE A 324 -13.12 -14.32 -9.61
CA ILE A 324 -13.21 -13.27 -10.64
C ILE A 324 -14.26 -12.24 -10.26
N LYS A 325 -15.43 -12.70 -9.76
CA LYS A 325 -16.53 -11.84 -9.34
C LYS A 325 -16.13 -10.93 -8.18
N ASN A 326 -15.57 -11.49 -7.11
CA ASN A 326 -15.09 -10.73 -5.95
C ASN A 326 -13.95 -9.78 -6.32
N PHE A 327 -13.04 -10.20 -7.20
CA PHE A 327 -11.94 -9.35 -7.62
C PHE A 327 -12.44 -8.17 -8.47
N THR A 328 -13.40 -8.43 -9.37
CA THR A 328 -14.05 -7.38 -10.17
C THR A 328 -14.79 -6.38 -9.28
N LEU A 329 -15.51 -6.85 -8.26
CA LEU A 329 -16.19 -5.99 -7.28
C LEU A 329 -15.20 -5.09 -6.53
N LEU A 330 -14.11 -5.65 -6.02
CA LEU A 330 -13.06 -4.89 -5.33
C LEU A 330 -12.44 -3.82 -6.25
N ILE A 331 -11.98 -4.20 -7.44
CA ILE A 331 -11.39 -3.27 -8.40
C ILE A 331 -12.40 -2.21 -8.87
N GLY A 332 -13.67 -2.59 -8.99
CA GLY A 332 -14.78 -1.69 -9.30
C GLY A 332 -14.99 -0.63 -8.21
N LEU A 333 -15.01 -1.04 -6.93
CA LEU A 333 -15.12 -0.12 -5.78
C LEU A 333 -13.93 0.83 -5.68
N LEU A 334 -12.71 0.33 -5.88
CA LEU A 334 -11.51 1.16 -5.91
C LEU A 334 -11.59 2.18 -7.04
N SER A 335 -11.96 1.74 -8.26
CA SER A 335 -12.07 2.64 -9.41
C SER A 335 -13.18 3.69 -9.23
N LYS A 336 -14.34 3.29 -8.66
CA LYS A 336 -15.43 4.21 -8.28
C LYS A 336 -14.93 5.29 -7.31
N SER A 337 -14.18 4.87 -6.28
CA SER A 337 -13.70 5.77 -5.23
C SER A 337 -12.68 6.77 -5.77
N ALA A 338 -11.70 6.29 -6.56
CA ALA A 338 -10.72 7.15 -7.23
C ALA A 338 -11.39 8.16 -8.18
N ALA A 339 -12.45 7.75 -8.89
CA ALA A 339 -13.18 8.65 -9.77
C ALA A 339 -14.02 9.70 -9.01
N LYS A 340 -14.45 9.40 -7.77
CA LYS A 340 -15.08 10.40 -6.89
C LYS A 340 -14.06 11.43 -6.43
N ASN A 341 -12.87 11.00 -6.00
CA ASN A 341 -11.74 11.86 -5.70
C ASN A 341 -10.43 11.06 -5.76
N HIS A 342 -9.49 11.47 -6.61
CA HIS A 342 -8.21 10.80 -6.80
C HIS A 342 -7.36 10.76 -5.52
N LEU A 343 -7.52 11.74 -4.62
CA LEU A 343 -6.80 11.80 -3.35
C LEU A 343 -7.26 10.74 -2.33
N PHE A 344 -8.33 9.98 -2.61
CA PHE A 344 -8.71 8.86 -1.75
C PHE A 344 -7.68 7.73 -1.79
N GLN A 345 -6.86 7.63 -2.82
CA GLN A 345 -5.89 6.55 -2.97
C GLN A 345 -4.49 7.14 -3.07
N ASN A 346 -3.64 6.81 -2.10
CA ASN A 346 -2.26 7.25 -2.07
C ASN A 346 -1.33 6.03 -1.95
N ASP A 347 -0.72 5.63 -3.05
CA ASP A 347 0.20 4.49 -3.10
C ASP A 347 1.66 4.96 -3.16
N ILE A 348 2.43 4.56 -2.15
CA ILE A 348 3.88 4.82 -2.02
C ILE A 348 4.60 3.51 -2.30
N SER A 349 4.94 3.30 -3.58
CA SER A 349 5.54 2.06 -4.06
C SER A 349 6.35 2.28 -5.33
N ALA A 350 7.15 1.28 -5.69
CA ALA A 350 7.86 1.20 -6.95
C ALA A 350 6.88 1.15 -8.13
N ASP A 351 7.21 1.83 -9.24
CA ASP A 351 6.35 1.92 -10.42
C ASP A 351 6.01 0.56 -11.02
N SER A 352 6.98 -0.37 -11.01
CA SER A 352 6.78 -1.76 -11.45
C SER A 352 5.74 -2.52 -10.65
N GLU A 353 5.45 -2.12 -9.41
CA GLU A 353 4.36 -2.68 -8.61
C GLU A 353 3.04 -1.98 -8.92
N LEU A 354 3.06 -0.65 -8.99
CA LEU A 354 1.87 0.15 -9.28
C LEU A 354 1.27 -0.22 -10.64
N LEU A 355 2.11 -0.42 -11.65
CA LEU A 355 1.67 -0.72 -13.01
C LEU A 355 0.92 -2.05 -13.13
N LYS A 356 1.10 -2.99 -12.18
CA LYS A 356 0.40 -4.29 -12.17
C LYS A 356 -1.11 -4.13 -12.04
N ILE A 357 -1.59 -3.03 -11.45
CA ILE A 357 -3.04 -2.78 -11.37
C ILE A 357 -3.69 -2.61 -12.75
N PHE A 358 -2.96 -2.05 -13.72
CA PHE A 358 -3.45 -1.91 -15.10
C PHE A 358 -3.55 -3.26 -15.80
N GLU A 359 -2.57 -4.15 -15.57
CA GLU A 359 -2.62 -5.52 -16.07
C GLU A 359 -3.83 -6.27 -15.49
N ILE A 360 -4.01 -6.18 -14.17
CA ILE A 360 -5.16 -6.77 -13.47
C ILE A 360 -6.48 -6.27 -14.07
N LYS A 361 -6.65 -4.95 -14.21
CA LYS A 361 -7.86 -4.34 -14.80
C LYS A 361 -8.13 -4.85 -16.22
N LYS A 362 -7.08 -4.89 -17.06
CA LYS A 362 -7.17 -5.40 -18.43
C LYS A 362 -7.66 -6.85 -18.45
N PHE A 363 -7.13 -7.71 -17.58
CA PHE A 363 -7.57 -9.11 -17.50
C PHE A 363 -8.99 -9.27 -17.00
N LEU A 364 -9.39 -8.53 -15.95
CA LEU A 364 -10.76 -8.62 -15.42
C LEU A 364 -11.79 -8.17 -16.45
N ASN A 365 -11.49 -7.13 -17.26
CA ASN A 365 -12.34 -6.72 -18.37
C ASN A 365 -12.51 -7.83 -19.43
N LEU A 366 -11.43 -8.52 -19.80
CA LEU A 366 -11.47 -9.64 -20.74
C LEU A 366 -12.25 -10.85 -20.19
N SER A 367 -12.07 -11.15 -18.90
CA SER A 367 -12.79 -12.23 -18.22
C SER A 367 -14.29 -11.99 -18.13
N ASN A 368 -14.71 -10.73 -17.90
CA ASN A 368 -16.13 -10.37 -17.93
C ASN A 368 -16.73 -10.66 -19.32
N ILE A 369 -16.08 -10.24 -20.40
CA ILE A 369 -16.53 -10.50 -21.78
C ILE A 369 -16.66 -12.02 -22.04
N ASN A 370 -15.69 -12.82 -21.62
CA ASN A 370 -15.72 -14.27 -21.83
C ASN A 370 -16.78 -14.98 -21.00
N ASN A 371 -17.05 -14.53 -19.76
CA ASN A 371 -18.11 -15.09 -18.93
C ASN A 371 -19.52 -14.79 -19.48
N TYR A 372 -19.70 -13.69 -20.22
CA TYR A 372 -20.96 -13.41 -20.93
C TYR A 372 -21.17 -14.31 -22.17
N ASN A 373 -20.09 -14.77 -22.80
CA ASN A 373 -20.16 -15.66 -23.96
C ASN A 373 -20.37 -17.14 -23.60
N CYS A 374 -20.34 -17.51 -22.33
CA CYS A 374 -20.64 -18.88 -21.89
C CYS A 374 -22.13 -19.14 -21.58
N ASN A 375 -23.00 -18.13 -21.61
CA ASN A 375 -24.46 -18.27 -21.39
C ASN A 375 -25.31 -18.18 -22.67
N TYR A 376 -24.67 -18.14 -23.85
CA TYR A 376 -25.36 -18.30 -25.14
C TYR A 376 -24.64 -19.35 -25.98
N LYS A 377 -24.88 -20.62 -25.67
CA LYS A 377 -24.91 -21.65 -26.69
C LYS A 377 -26.36 -22.12 -26.79
N ILE A 378 -26.90 -21.95 -28.00
CA ILE A 378 -28.20 -22.46 -28.47
C ILE A 378 -28.32 -23.95 -28.15
#